data_AF-A0A2S4VLC0-F1
#
_entry.id   AF-A0A2S4VLC0-F1
#
_cell.length_a   1.000
_cell.length_b   1.000
_cell.length_c   1.000
_cell.angle_alpha   90.00
_cell.angle_beta   90.00
_cell.angle_gamma   90.00
#
_symmetry.space_group_name_H-M   'P 1'
#
loop_
_entity.id
_entity.type
_entity.pdbx_description
1 polymer ?
#
loop_
_entity_poly.entity_id
_entity_poly.type
_entity_poly.pdbx_seq_one_letter_code
_entity_poly.pdbx_strand_id
1 'polypeptide(L)'
;MHSETSNSTRALAQRARKIQSVAVLFHGLSQKFDLPPDGFESGEKDPNLTMEDMGDKAEILGKLQCNLLPLLKDQVSSLLTTLDLQRDSKDQRPNLDVESTLEILSNFERTMTSTLSSIRILAHGSPLPDEKHDHCLHNLKSFRCARLYLYIDGIVKPTINVLLIFCSRFTQCCGVAIRLANPALGWEEPLQSMSSICGIAAAACGLIDETITLCRKSDFALIQEGWLTAEGGFNEQLEHLTELADLRVTWNRSWPFPRFFQARSLI
;
A
#
# COMPACT_ATOMS: atom_id res chain seq x y z
N MET A 1 -29.26 -30.26 29.35
CA MET A 1 -29.32 -28.79 29.21
C MET A 1 -28.12 -28.03 29.79
N HIS A 2 -27.61 -28.30 31.00
CA HIS A 2 -26.42 -27.57 31.52
C HIS A 2 -25.08 -27.92 30.85
N SER A 3 -24.95 -29.13 30.27
CA SER A 3 -23.72 -29.56 29.58
C SER A 3 -23.54 -28.92 28.18
N GLU A 4 -24.64 -28.67 27.46
CA GLU A 4 -24.61 -28.13 26.08
C GLU A 4 -24.26 -26.63 26.05
N THR A 5 -24.77 -25.86 27.01
CA THR A 5 -24.47 -24.41 27.15
C THR A 5 -23.01 -24.16 27.55
N SER A 6 -22.44 -25.01 28.40
CA SER A 6 -21.02 -24.97 28.78
C SER A 6 -20.10 -25.29 27.60
N ASN A 7 -20.43 -26.32 26.82
CA ASN A 7 -19.67 -26.69 25.62
C ASN A 7 -19.72 -25.61 24.53
N SER A 8 -20.90 -25.00 24.30
CA SER A 8 -21.07 -23.90 23.34
C SER A 8 -20.24 -22.66 23.71
N THR A 9 -20.25 -22.28 25.00
CA THR A 9 -19.49 -21.11 25.49
C THR A 9 -17.98 -21.33 25.37
N ARG A 10 -17.51 -22.56 25.64
CA ARG A 10 -16.11 -22.93 25.48
C ARG A 10 -15.66 -22.89 24.02
N ALA A 11 -16.49 -23.37 23.10
CA ALA A 11 -16.21 -23.34 21.66
C ALA A 11 -16.10 -21.90 21.12
N LEU A 12 -16.99 -20.99 21.52
CA LEU A 12 -16.94 -19.57 21.16
C LEU A 12 -15.68 -18.89 21.71
N ALA A 13 -15.31 -19.18 22.96
CA ALA A 13 -14.08 -18.66 23.56
C ALA A 13 -12.82 -19.14 22.82
N GLN A 14 -12.78 -20.41 22.42
CA GLN A 14 -11.67 -20.95 21.63
C GLN A 14 -11.61 -20.32 20.23
N ARG A 15 -12.75 -20.16 19.56
CA ARG A 15 -12.83 -19.48 18.26
C ARG A 15 -12.36 -18.03 18.34
N ALA A 16 -12.79 -17.28 19.35
CA ALA A 16 -12.34 -15.91 19.54
C ALA A 16 -10.83 -15.81 19.77
N ARG A 17 -10.23 -16.72 20.54
CA ARG A 17 -8.77 -16.77 20.74
C ARG A 17 -8.03 -17.01 19.43
N LYS A 18 -8.51 -17.93 18.61
CA LYS A 18 -7.96 -18.21 17.27
C LYS A 18 -8.02 -16.98 16.35
N ILE A 19 -9.13 -16.26 16.36
CA ILE A 19 -9.27 -15.01 15.60
C ILE A 19 -8.33 -13.92 16.13
N GLN A 20 -8.14 -13.83 17.44
CA GLN A 20 -7.17 -12.91 18.04
C GLN A 20 -5.73 -13.24 17.65
N SER A 21 -5.35 -14.51 17.53
CA SER A 21 -4.01 -14.85 17.01
C SER A 21 -3.81 -14.41 15.57
N VAL A 22 -4.85 -14.48 14.73
CA VAL A 22 -4.79 -13.94 13.35
C VAL A 22 -4.56 -12.43 13.37
N ALA A 23 -5.25 -11.70 14.25
CA ALA A 23 -5.07 -10.25 14.39
C ALA A 23 -3.63 -9.87 14.74
N VAL A 24 -3.00 -10.62 15.66
CA VAL A 24 -1.60 -10.41 16.04
C VAL A 24 -0.65 -10.66 14.87
N LEU A 25 -0.91 -11.67 14.03
CA LEU A 25 -0.10 -11.95 12.85
C LEU A 25 -0.19 -10.85 11.80
N PHE A 26 -1.39 -10.33 11.51
CA PHE A 26 -1.55 -9.18 10.63
C PHE A 26 -0.71 -7.98 11.09
N HIS A 27 -0.76 -7.65 12.37
CA HIS A 27 0.01 -6.55 12.94
C HIS A 27 1.52 -6.81 12.93
N GLY A 28 1.94 -8.05 13.24
CA GLY A 28 3.35 -8.44 13.19
C GLY A 28 3.92 -8.33 11.77
N LEU A 29 3.15 -8.73 10.75
CA LEU A 29 3.57 -8.61 9.35
C LEU A 29 3.69 -7.15 8.91
N SER A 30 2.75 -6.27 9.28
CA SER A 30 2.85 -4.85 8.91
C SER A 30 4.14 -4.22 9.45
N GLN A 31 4.51 -4.56 10.70
CA GLN A 31 5.76 -4.07 11.30
C GLN A 31 7.00 -4.69 10.65
N LYS A 32 6.94 -5.98 10.30
CA LYS A 32 8.07 -6.70 9.72
C LYS A 32 8.55 -6.07 8.41
N PHE A 33 7.62 -5.61 7.56
CA PHE A 33 7.99 -5.02 6.27
C PHE A 33 8.50 -3.58 6.37
N ASP A 34 8.26 -2.87 7.47
CA ASP A 34 8.78 -1.52 7.70
C ASP A 34 10.25 -1.50 8.17
N LEU A 35 10.79 -2.65 8.57
CA LEU A 35 12.18 -2.72 9.02
C LEU A 35 13.13 -2.44 7.86
N PRO A 36 14.07 -1.49 8.00
CA PRO A 36 15.11 -1.30 7.01
C PRO A 36 15.93 -2.60 6.96
N PRO A 37 16.02 -3.25 5.80
CA PRO A 37 16.75 -4.49 5.75
C PRO A 37 18.26 -4.19 5.84
N ASP A 38 19.03 -5.08 6.48
CA ASP A 38 20.47 -4.90 6.77
C ASP A 38 21.25 -4.33 5.58
N GLY A 39 22.11 -3.36 5.88
CA GLY A 39 22.70 -2.38 4.97
C GLY A 39 23.22 -2.94 3.65
N PHE A 40 22.81 -2.30 2.56
CA PHE A 40 23.47 -2.40 1.26
C PHE A 40 24.34 -1.17 1.14
N GLU A 41 25.65 -1.34 1.30
CA GLU A 41 26.58 -0.36 0.78
C GLU A 41 26.42 -0.35 -0.74
N SER A 42 26.18 0.83 -1.33
CA SER A 42 26.13 0.95 -2.79
C SER A 42 27.46 0.48 -3.35
N GLY A 43 27.45 -0.62 -4.09
CA GLY A 43 28.61 -1.11 -4.81
C GLY A 43 29.13 -0.08 -5.82
N GLU A 44 30.37 -0.28 -6.27
CA GLU A 44 30.95 0.54 -7.33
C GLU A 44 30.16 0.35 -8.64
N LYS A 45 29.89 1.47 -9.33
CA LYS A 45 29.17 1.46 -10.62
C LYS A 45 30.14 1.09 -11.74
N ASP A 46 29.75 0.15 -12.59
CA ASP A 46 30.58 -0.31 -13.70
C ASP A 46 29.99 0.17 -15.05
N PRO A 47 30.74 0.96 -15.83
CA PRO A 47 30.31 1.44 -17.14
C PRO A 47 30.41 0.40 -18.28
N ASN A 48 31.08 -0.74 -18.04
CA ASN A 48 31.32 -1.76 -19.08
C ASN A 48 30.38 -2.97 -18.96
N LEU A 49 29.37 -2.91 -18.09
CA LEU A 49 28.44 -4.03 -17.91
C LEU A 49 27.71 -4.37 -19.20
N THR A 50 27.68 -5.67 -19.49
CA THR A 50 26.92 -6.24 -20.58
C THR A 50 25.63 -6.88 -20.06
N MET A 51 24.75 -7.27 -20.99
CA MET A 51 23.56 -8.06 -20.64
C MET A 51 23.91 -9.43 -20.04
N GLU A 52 25.07 -10.01 -20.38
CA GLU A 52 25.52 -11.30 -19.85
C GLU A 52 25.89 -11.16 -18.37
N ASP A 53 26.61 -10.09 -18.02
CA ASP A 53 26.98 -9.78 -16.62
C ASP A 53 25.75 -9.52 -15.73
N MET A 54 24.64 -9.11 -16.35
CA MET A 54 23.38 -8.79 -15.70
C MET A 54 22.37 -9.94 -15.69
N GLY A 55 22.78 -11.16 -16.08
CA GLY A 55 21.92 -12.33 -16.24
C GLY A 55 21.07 -12.64 -15.00
N ASP A 56 21.68 -12.70 -13.81
CA ASP A 56 20.97 -12.96 -12.56
C ASP A 56 19.90 -11.90 -12.27
N LYS A 57 20.21 -10.63 -12.52
CA LYS A 57 19.25 -9.53 -12.36
C LYS A 57 18.13 -9.61 -13.39
N ALA A 58 18.40 -10.05 -14.61
CA ALA A 58 17.38 -10.30 -15.62
C ALA A 58 16.39 -11.38 -15.16
N GLU A 59 16.88 -12.47 -14.57
CA GLU A 59 16.04 -13.53 -13.99
C GLU A 59 15.20 -13.00 -12.83
N ILE A 60 15.81 -12.25 -11.91
CA ILE A 60 15.11 -11.62 -10.78
C ILE A 60 13.99 -10.71 -11.27
N LEU A 61 14.27 -9.87 -12.27
CA LEU A 61 13.27 -8.99 -12.85
C LEU A 61 12.12 -9.78 -13.49
N GLY A 62 12.42 -10.85 -14.24
CA GLY A 62 11.42 -11.74 -14.81
C GLY A 62 10.55 -12.41 -13.73
N LYS A 63 11.17 -12.92 -12.67
CA LYS A 63 10.46 -13.53 -11.53
C LYS A 63 9.58 -12.53 -10.79
N LEU A 64 10.06 -11.30 -10.62
CA LEU A 64 9.30 -10.22 -9.98
C LEU A 64 8.03 -9.91 -10.78
N GLN A 65 8.16 -9.78 -12.11
CA GLN A 65 7.05 -9.40 -13.01
C GLN A 65 6.04 -10.52 -13.24
N CYS A 66 6.51 -11.74 -13.47
CA CYS A 66 5.65 -12.84 -13.92
C CYS A 66 5.11 -13.68 -12.76
N ASN A 67 5.78 -13.66 -11.59
CA ASN A 67 5.45 -14.55 -10.49
C ASN A 67 5.12 -13.78 -9.21
N LEU A 68 6.05 -12.98 -8.68
CA LEU A 68 5.90 -12.40 -7.33
C LEU A 68 4.80 -11.35 -7.24
N LEU A 69 4.77 -10.38 -8.17
CA LEU A 69 3.74 -9.32 -8.17
C LEU A 69 2.33 -9.88 -8.43
N PRO A 70 2.10 -10.73 -9.45
CA PRO A 70 0.80 -11.39 -9.62
C PRO A 70 0.37 -12.21 -8.40
N LEU A 71 1.30 -12.98 -7.81
CA LEU A 71 1.00 -13.79 -6.64
C LEU A 71 0.60 -12.95 -5.42
N LEU A 72 1.24 -11.80 -5.19
CA LEU A 72 0.84 -10.87 -4.12
C LEU A 72 -0.60 -10.38 -4.32
N LYS A 73 -0.98 -10.05 -5.55
CA LYS A 73 -2.35 -9.62 -5.88
C LYS A 73 -3.37 -10.73 -5.62
N ASP A 74 -3.06 -11.96 -6.02
CA ASP A 74 -3.92 -13.12 -5.79
C ASP A 74 -4.07 -13.42 -4.29
N GLN A 75 -2.98 -13.27 -3.52
CA GLN A 75 -3.01 -13.46 -2.07
C GLN A 75 -3.82 -12.36 -1.36
N VAL A 76 -3.74 -11.09 -1.80
CA VAL A 76 -4.60 -10.01 -1.29
C VAL A 76 -6.08 -10.35 -1.52
N SER A 77 -6.43 -10.80 -2.73
CA SER A 77 -7.80 -11.19 -3.06
C SER A 77 -8.27 -12.40 -2.24
N SER A 78 -7.38 -13.37 -2.02
CA SER A 78 -7.64 -14.54 -1.19
C SER A 78 -7.87 -14.17 0.27
N LEU A 79 -7.11 -13.21 0.82
CA LEU A 79 -7.32 -12.68 2.17
C LEU A 79 -8.70 -12.05 2.32
N LEU A 80 -9.16 -11.26 1.35
CA LEU A 80 -10.51 -10.68 1.39
C LEU A 80 -11.59 -11.77 1.43
N THR A 81 -11.37 -12.87 0.73
CA THR A 81 -12.28 -14.01 0.68
C THR A 81 -12.32 -14.74 2.03
N THR A 82 -11.18 -15.07 2.63
CA THR A 82 -11.14 -15.80 3.91
C THR A 82 -11.56 -14.97 5.12
N LEU A 83 -11.38 -13.65 5.05
CA LEU A 83 -11.94 -12.69 6.00
C LEU A 83 -13.41 -12.37 5.75
N ASP A 84 -13.95 -12.87 4.64
CA ASP A 84 -15.37 -12.79 4.31
C ASP A 84 -15.86 -11.34 4.14
N LEU A 85 -15.02 -10.54 3.47
CA LEU A 85 -15.17 -9.09 3.31
C LEU A 85 -15.95 -8.68 2.06
N GLN A 86 -16.19 -9.59 1.12
CA GLN A 86 -16.81 -9.33 -0.19
C GLN A 86 -18.31 -9.66 -0.22
N ARG A 87 -19.00 -9.64 0.92
CA ARG A 87 -20.42 -10.00 1.01
C ARG A 87 -21.33 -8.85 0.60
N ASP A 88 -22.39 -9.18 -0.14
CA ASP A 88 -23.45 -8.24 -0.50
C ASP A 88 -24.45 -7.96 0.63
N SER A 89 -24.57 -8.86 1.62
CA SER A 89 -25.54 -8.71 2.72
C SER A 89 -24.89 -8.15 3.99
N LYS A 90 -25.27 -6.94 4.39
CA LYS A 90 -24.84 -6.31 5.66
C LYS A 90 -25.40 -6.98 6.91
N ASP A 91 -26.43 -7.81 6.77
CA ASP A 91 -27.18 -8.38 7.90
C ASP A 91 -26.57 -9.69 8.44
N GLN A 92 -25.55 -10.24 7.77
CA GLN A 92 -24.93 -11.51 8.16
C GLN A 92 -23.51 -11.30 8.68
N ARG A 93 -23.24 -11.82 9.88
CA ARG A 93 -21.93 -11.72 10.53
C ARG A 93 -20.84 -12.39 9.67
N PRO A 94 -19.67 -11.78 9.54
CA PRO A 94 -18.58 -12.39 8.79
C PRO A 94 -18.14 -13.70 9.46
N ASN A 95 -17.94 -14.72 8.63
CA ASN A 95 -17.51 -16.04 9.02
C ASN A 95 -16.05 -16.24 8.61
N LEU A 96 -15.13 -15.77 9.46
CA LEU A 96 -13.70 -15.86 9.20
C LEU A 96 -13.25 -17.33 9.16
N ASP A 97 -12.61 -17.71 8.05
CA ASP A 97 -11.88 -18.96 7.93
C ASP A 97 -10.48 -18.78 8.52
N VAL A 98 -10.31 -19.17 9.78
CA VAL A 98 -9.04 -18.96 10.49
C VAL A 98 -7.90 -19.76 9.86
N GLU A 99 -8.12 -21.03 9.54
CA GLU A 99 -7.02 -21.91 9.10
C GLU A 99 -6.53 -21.48 7.72
N SER A 100 -7.45 -21.21 6.78
CA SER A 100 -7.07 -20.68 5.47
C SER A 100 -6.46 -19.28 5.55
N THR A 101 -6.94 -18.41 6.45
CA THR A 101 -6.32 -17.09 6.65
C THR A 101 -4.87 -17.21 7.14
N LEU A 102 -4.59 -18.12 8.07
CA LEU A 102 -3.22 -18.37 8.56
C LEU A 102 -2.29 -18.87 7.46
N GLU A 103 -2.77 -19.80 6.64
CA GLU A 103 -2.02 -20.32 5.49
C GLU A 103 -1.69 -19.21 4.48
N ILE A 104 -2.69 -18.39 4.12
CA ILE A 104 -2.50 -17.27 3.20
C ILE A 104 -1.50 -16.27 3.78
N LEU A 105 -1.58 -15.93 5.08
CA LEU A 105 -0.64 -15.01 5.71
C LEU A 105 0.80 -15.51 5.70
N SER A 106 1.02 -16.81 5.93
CA SER A 106 2.36 -17.40 5.85
C SER A 106 2.93 -17.33 4.42
N ASN A 107 2.10 -17.62 3.41
CA ASN A 107 2.49 -17.52 2.01
C ASN A 107 2.71 -16.06 1.58
N PHE A 108 1.88 -15.15 2.07
CA PHE A 108 1.98 -13.71 1.85
C PHE A 108 3.30 -13.16 2.38
N GLU A 109 3.66 -13.52 3.62
CA GLU A 109 4.93 -13.13 4.23
C GLU A 109 6.13 -13.52 3.37
N ARG A 110 6.16 -14.77 2.90
CA ARG A 110 7.23 -15.29 2.04
C ARG A 110 7.29 -14.53 0.72
N THR A 111 6.14 -14.25 0.12
CA THR A 111 6.04 -13.58 -1.18
C THR A 111 6.46 -12.12 -1.08
N MET A 112 6.00 -11.41 -0.05
CA MET A 112 6.37 -10.00 0.19
C MET A 112 7.86 -9.87 0.52
N THR A 113 8.39 -10.75 1.38
CA THR A 113 9.83 -10.78 1.71
C THR A 113 10.67 -11.01 0.45
N SER A 114 10.24 -11.95 -0.42
CA SER A 114 10.93 -12.22 -1.68
C SER A 114 10.87 -11.02 -2.63
N THR A 115 9.71 -10.35 -2.71
CA THR A 115 9.48 -9.15 -3.53
C THR A 115 10.41 -8.01 -3.11
N LEU A 116 10.46 -7.71 -1.81
CA LEU A 116 11.32 -6.67 -1.24
C LEU A 116 12.81 -7.00 -1.42
N SER A 117 13.19 -8.26 -1.23
CA SER A 117 14.56 -8.71 -1.49
C SER A 117 14.95 -8.58 -2.97
N SER A 118 14.09 -9.04 -3.88
CA SER A 118 14.31 -8.95 -5.33
C SER A 118 14.48 -7.50 -5.78
N ILE A 119 13.61 -6.59 -5.34
CA ILE A 119 13.71 -5.20 -5.78
C ILE A 119 14.94 -4.50 -5.21
N ARG A 120 15.35 -4.86 -3.98
CA ARG A 120 16.59 -4.35 -3.40
C ARG A 120 17.82 -4.84 -4.15
N ILE A 121 17.87 -6.12 -4.55
CA ILE A 121 18.97 -6.65 -5.36
C ILE A 121 19.03 -5.95 -6.72
N LEU A 122 17.88 -5.72 -7.37
CA LEU A 122 17.83 -5.00 -8.65
C LEU A 122 18.39 -3.59 -8.54
N ALA A 123 17.96 -2.82 -7.54
CA ALA A 123 18.32 -1.42 -7.37
C ALA A 123 19.70 -1.18 -6.74
N HIS A 124 20.14 -2.06 -5.84
CA HIS A 124 21.32 -1.81 -4.99
C HIS A 124 22.33 -2.96 -4.95
N GLY A 125 21.98 -4.15 -5.42
CA GLY A 125 22.91 -5.28 -5.47
C GLY A 125 23.96 -5.10 -6.58
N SER A 126 25.18 -5.57 -6.34
CA SER A 126 26.21 -5.67 -7.39
C SER A 126 25.83 -6.77 -8.41
N PRO A 127 26.17 -6.63 -9.70
CA PRO A 127 26.80 -5.46 -10.33
C PRO A 127 25.83 -4.28 -10.50
N LEU A 128 26.32 -3.05 -10.36
CA LEU A 128 25.54 -1.83 -10.51
C LEU A 128 25.90 -1.10 -11.82
N PRO A 129 24.93 -0.82 -12.69
CA PRO A 129 25.18 -0.06 -13.90
C PRO A 129 25.60 1.38 -13.64
N ASP A 130 26.54 1.88 -14.43
CA ASP A 130 26.75 3.33 -14.54
C ASP A 130 25.60 3.99 -15.31
N GLU A 131 25.00 5.02 -14.72
CA GLU A 131 23.82 5.72 -15.25
C GLU A 131 24.05 6.37 -16.62
N LYS A 132 25.31 6.68 -16.98
CA LYS A 132 25.64 7.31 -18.26
C LYS A 132 25.96 6.29 -19.36
N HIS A 133 26.15 5.02 -19.00
CA HIS A 133 26.62 3.98 -19.91
C HIS A 133 25.71 2.73 -19.93
N ASP A 134 24.57 2.74 -19.25
CA ASP A 134 23.66 1.60 -19.13
C ASP A 134 22.71 1.37 -20.33
N HIS A 135 22.90 2.10 -21.43
CA HIS A 135 21.93 2.14 -22.53
C HIS A 135 21.64 0.77 -23.16
N CYS A 136 22.61 -0.15 -23.15
CA CYS A 136 22.49 -1.52 -23.65
C CYS A 136 21.72 -2.46 -22.71
N LEU A 137 21.43 -2.06 -21.47
CA LEU A 137 20.86 -2.94 -20.44
C LEU A 137 19.33 -2.99 -20.44
N HIS A 138 18.67 -2.35 -21.41
CA HIS A 138 17.21 -2.38 -21.60
C HIS A 138 16.42 -2.09 -20.30
N ASN A 139 15.74 -3.10 -19.73
CA ASN A 139 14.92 -2.95 -18.53
C ASN A 139 15.74 -2.92 -17.22
N LEU A 140 17.04 -3.23 -17.30
CA LEU A 140 17.97 -3.28 -16.16
C LEU A 140 18.80 -2.01 -15.99
N LYS A 141 18.46 -0.95 -16.74
CA LYS A 141 19.02 0.39 -16.55
C LYS A 141 18.86 0.85 -15.11
N SER A 142 19.86 1.56 -14.62
CA SER A 142 19.92 2.04 -13.22
C SER A 142 18.64 2.82 -12.86
N PHE A 143 18.22 3.75 -13.73
CA PHE A 143 17.02 4.55 -13.47
C PHE A 143 15.73 3.72 -13.40
N ARG A 144 15.64 2.61 -14.15
CA ARG A 144 14.45 1.74 -14.16
C ARG A 144 14.37 0.91 -12.89
N CYS A 145 15.49 0.33 -12.47
CA CYS A 145 15.59 -0.41 -11.22
C CYS A 145 15.30 0.51 -10.02
N ALA A 146 15.85 1.73 -10.01
CA ALA A 146 15.59 2.73 -8.97
C ALA A 146 14.11 3.15 -8.92
N ARG A 147 13.48 3.39 -10.08
CA ARG A 147 12.05 3.74 -10.13
C ARG A 147 11.17 2.59 -9.67
N LEU A 148 11.49 1.36 -10.05
CA LEU A 148 10.76 0.17 -9.61
C LEU A 148 10.90 -0.03 -8.09
N TYR A 149 12.07 0.26 -7.52
CA TYR A 149 12.28 0.28 -6.07
C TYR A 149 11.38 1.30 -5.39
N LEU A 150 11.33 2.54 -5.88
CA LEU A 150 10.46 3.57 -5.31
C LEU A 150 8.98 3.20 -5.37
N TYR A 151 8.52 2.56 -6.46
CA TYR A 151 7.13 2.11 -6.56
C TYR A 151 6.81 0.98 -5.58
N ILE A 152 7.65 -0.06 -5.52
CA ILE A 152 7.39 -1.21 -4.65
C ILE A 152 7.59 -0.83 -3.18
N ASP A 153 8.73 -0.24 -2.83
CA ASP A 153 9.09 0.08 -1.45
C ASP A 153 8.36 1.33 -0.93
N GLY A 154 8.16 2.33 -1.79
CA GLY A 154 7.58 3.62 -1.40
C GLY A 154 6.07 3.73 -1.57
N ILE A 155 5.42 2.86 -2.37
CA ILE A 155 3.98 2.98 -2.66
C ILE A 155 3.22 1.67 -2.39
N VAL A 156 3.63 0.56 -3.01
CA VAL A 156 2.95 -0.74 -2.84
C VAL A 156 3.07 -1.23 -1.40
N LYS A 157 4.29 -1.24 -0.83
CA LYS A 157 4.55 -1.69 0.54
C LYS A 157 3.76 -0.89 1.58
N PRO A 158 3.79 0.46 1.62
CA PRO A 158 2.99 1.22 2.58
C PRO A 158 1.49 0.93 2.45
N THR A 159 0.97 0.80 1.23
CA THR A 159 -0.45 0.47 1.01
C THR A 159 -0.80 -0.91 1.55
N ILE A 160 0.06 -1.91 1.34
CA ILE A 160 -0.07 -3.24 1.93
C ILE A 160 0.00 -3.18 3.48
N ASN A 161 0.92 -2.40 4.04
CA ASN A 161 1.04 -2.28 5.50
C ASN A 161 -0.22 -1.66 6.11
N VAL A 162 -0.79 -0.64 5.46
CA VAL A 162 -2.08 -0.07 5.84
C VAL A 162 -3.18 -1.14 5.76
N LEU A 163 -3.25 -1.93 4.69
CA LEU A 163 -4.20 -3.03 4.56
C LEU A 163 -4.10 -4.01 5.74
N LEU A 164 -2.88 -4.45 6.07
CA LEU A 164 -2.63 -5.40 7.16
C LEU A 164 -3.06 -4.83 8.52
N ILE A 165 -2.81 -3.54 8.78
CA ILE A 165 -3.25 -2.86 10.01
C ILE A 165 -4.78 -2.87 10.12
N PHE A 166 -5.49 -2.56 9.03
CA PHE A 166 -6.95 -2.58 9.03
C PHE A 166 -7.51 -3.99 9.18
N CYS A 167 -6.91 -4.99 8.54
CA CYS A 167 -7.28 -6.40 8.73
C CYS A 167 -7.03 -6.86 10.18
N SER A 168 -5.93 -6.42 10.81
CA SER A 168 -5.66 -6.68 12.23
C SER A 168 -6.77 -6.13 13.12
N ARG A 169 -7.14 -4.86 12.94
CA ARG A 169 -8.22 -4.23 13.71
C ARG A 169 -9.55 -4.93 13.48
N PHE A 170 -9.92 -5.21 12.23
CA PHE A 170 -11.15 -5.92 11.89
C PHE A 170 -11.24 -7.29 12.57
N THR A 171 -10.18 -8.10 12.45
CA THR A 171 -10.14 -9.43 13.08
C THR A 171 -10.18 -9.33 14.60
N GLN A 172 -9.49 -8.36 15.20
CA GLN A 172 -9.58 -8.10 16.64
C GLN A 172 -11.02 -7.80 17.08
N CYS A 173 -11.70 -6.88 16.40
CA CYS A 173 -13.08 -6.52 16.70
C CYS A 173 -14.03 -7.72 16.51
N CYS A 174 -13.84 -8.53 15.47
CA CYS A 174 -14.59 -9.79 15.29
C CYS A 174 -14.40 -10.75 16.48
N GLY A 175 -13.16 -10.89 16.97
CA GLY A 175 -12.85 -11.71 18.14
C GLY A 175 -13.55 -11.22 19.42
N VAL A 176 -13.61 -9.90 19.63
CA VAL A 176 -14.34 -9.28 20.75
C VAL A 176 -15.85 -9.50 20.61
N ALA A 177 -16.41 -9.27 19.42
CA ALA A 177 -17.82 -9.46 19.12
C ALA A 177 -18.30 -10.89 19.43
N ILE A 178 -17.49 -11.89 19.04
CA ILE A 178 -17.77 -13.31 19.31
C ILE A 178 -17.76 -13.61 20.82
N ARG A 179 -16.89 -12.95 21.60
CA ARG A 179 -16.84 -13.15 23.07
C ARG A 179 -18.01 -12.51 23.80
N LEU A 180 -18.46 -11.34 23.35
CA LEU A 180 -19.54 -10.61 24.01
C LEU A 180 -20.90 -11.30 23.87
N ALA A 181 -21.06 -12.18 22.88
CA ALA A 181 -22.30 -12.89 22.57
C ALA A 181 -23.55 -11.97 22.38
N ASN A 182 -23.36 -10.65 22.32
CA ASN A 182 -24.39 -9.65 22.08
C ASN A 182 -24.39 -9.26 20.59
N PRO A 183 -25.47 -9.59 19.84
CA PRO A 183 -25.58 -9.33 18.41
C PRO A 183 -25.43 -7.87 17.99
N ALA A 184 -25.93 -6.93 18.79
CA ALA A 184 -26.18 -5.57 18.35
C ALA A 184 -25.00 -4.62 18.59
N LEU A 185 -24.24 -4.82 19.67
CA LEU A 185 -23.18 -3.88 20.09
C LEU A 185 -21.77 -4.29 19.62
N GLY A 186 -21.53 -5.57 19.35
CA GLY A 186 -20.19 -6.06 19.02
C GLY A 186 -19.80 -5.94 17.54
N TRP A 187 -20.77 -5.82 16.64
CA TRP A 187 -20.56 -5.99 15.19
C TRP A 187 -20.56 -4.69 14.38
N GLU A 188 -20.95 -3.56 14.96
CA GLU A 188 -21.03 -2.28 14.25
C GLU A 188 -19.68 -1.86 13.65
N GLU A 189 -18.62 -1.85 14.47
CA GLU A 189 -17.28 -1.47 14.03
C GLU A 189 -16.69 -2.42 12.96
N PRO A 190 -16.71 -3.76 13.13
CA PRO A 190 -16.32 -4.68 12.06
C PRO A 190 -17.01 -4.41 10.74
N LEU A 191 -18.35 -4.28 10.74
CA LEU A 191 -19.14 -4.10 9.53
C LEU A 191 -18.85 -2.76 8.84
N GLN A 192 -18.66 -1.69 9.60
CA GLN A 192 -18.28 -0.38 9.05
C GLN A 192 -16.89 -0.39 8.40
N SER A 193 -15.94 -1.17 8.93
CA SER A 193 -14.57 -1.23 8.43
C SER A 193 -14.40 -2.02 7.12
N MET A 194 -15.35 -2.90 6.76
CA MET A 194 -15.25 -3.78 5.59
C MET A 194 -15.05 -3.00 4.28
N SER A 195 -15.83 -1.94 4.07
CA SER A 195 -15.73 -1.08 2.88
C SER A 195 -14.35 -0.46 2.73
N SER A 196 -13.78 0.02 3.83
CA SER A 196 -12.45 0.63 3.84
C SER A 196 -11.38 -0.40 3.50
N ILE A 197 -11.48 -1.61 4.07
CA ILE A 197 -10.54 -2.71 3.77
C ILE A 197 -10.58 -3.09 2.28
N CYS A 198 -11.79 -3.24 1.73
CA CYS A 198 -11.96 -3.54 0.30
C CYS A 198 -11.41 -2.42 -0.58
N GLY A 199 -11.62 -1.16 -0.22
CA GLY A 199 -11.06 0.00 -0.95
C GLY A 199 -9.53 0.02 -0.94
N ILE A 200 -8.91 -0.22 0.21
CA ILE A 200 -7.44 -0.27 0.34
C ILE A 200 -6.87 -1.47 -0.43
N ALA A 201 -7.53 -2.63 -0.37
CA ALA A 201 -7.11 -3.81 -1.11
C ALA A 201 -7.22 -3.60 -2.63
N ALA A 202 -8.29 -2.95 -3.10
CA ALA A 202 -8.42 -2.57 -4.52
C ALA A 202 -7.31 -1.61 -4.95
N ALA A 203 -6.97 -0.62 -4.11
CA ALA A 203 -5.85 0.29 -4.37
C ALA A 203 -4.51 -0.47 -4.42
N ALA A 204 -4.26 -1.39 -3.48
CA ALA A 204 -3.06 -2.22 -3.48
C ALA A 204 -2.95 -3.06 -4.77
N CYS A 205 -4.03 -3.74 -5.17
CA CYS A 205 -4.07 -4.51 -6.41
C CYS A 205 -3.84 -3.63 -7.66
N GLY A 206 -4.45 -2.43 -7.70
CA GLY A 206 -4.25 -1.47 -8.78
C GLY A 206 -2.79 -1.00 -8.89
N LEU A 207 -2.14 -0.70 -7.76
CA LEU A 207 -0.73 -0.33 -7.71
C LEU A 207 0.20 -1.47 -8.15
N ILE A 208 -0.15 -2.72 -7.81
CA ILE A 208 0.58 -3.90 -8.29
C ILE A 208 0.46 -4.03 -9.81
N ASP A 209 -0.75 -3.87 -10.36
CA ASP A 209 -0.98 -3.91 -11.81
C ASP A 209 -0.25 -2.76 -12.54
N GLU A 210 -0.23 -1.57 -11.96
CA GLU A 210 0.54 -0.43 -12.46
C GLU A 210 2.04 -0.74 -12.44
N THR A 211 2.55 -1.34 -11.36
CA THR A 211 3.96 -1.76 -11.25
C THR A 211 4.35 -2.77 -12.33
N ILE A 212 3.48 -3.77 -12.59
CA ILE A 212 3.67 -4.74 -13.69
C ILE A 212 3.66 -4.03 -15.05
N THR A 213 2.81 -3.02 -15.21
CA THR A 213 2.72 -2.24 -16.46
C THR A 213 3.98 -1.38 -16.67
N LEU A 214 4.46 -0.70 -15.62
CA LEU A 214 5.69 0.10 -15.62
C LEU A 214 6.91 -0.71 -16.07
N CYS A 215 6.98 -1.96 -15.61
CA CYS A 215 8.01 -2.90 -16.01
C CYS A 215 8.09 -3.14 -17.53
N ARG A 216 6.96 -2.98 -18.24
CA ARG A 216 6.84 -3.25 -19.69
C ARG A 216 6.90 -1.97 -20.54
N LYS A 217 6.81 -0.79 -19.93
CA LYS A 217 6.86 0.49 -20.66
C LYS A 217 8.23 0.73 -21.29
N SER A 218 8.24 1.51 -22.38
CA SER A 218 9.46 2.07 -22.94
C SER A 218 9.96 3.22 -22.09
N ASP A 219 11.25 3.56 -22.21
CA ASP A 219 11.86 4.68 -21.49
C ASP A 219 11.13 6.00 -21.80
N PHE A 220 10.74 6.21 -23.05
CA PHE A 220 9.96 7.39 -23.46
C PHE A 220 8.59 7.45 -22.78
N ALA A 221 7.86 6.33 -22.73
CA ALA A 221 6.56 6.28 -22.07
C ALA A 221 6.68 6.55 -20.55
N LEU A 222 7.76 6.08 -19.93
CA LEU A 222 8.05 6.35 -18.52
C LEU A 222 8.35 7.83 -18.27
N ILE A 223 9.12 8.48 -19.13
CA ILE A 223 9.42 9.92 -19.04
C ILE A 223 8.14 10.74 -19.24
N GLN A 224 7.36 10.41 -20.27
CA GLN A 224 6.11 11.10 -20.58
C GLN A 224 5.13 11.04 -19.40
N GLU A 225 4.95 9.88 -18.79
CA GLU A 225 4.13 9.74 -17.59
C GLU A 225 4.66 10.59 -16.42
N GLY A 226 5.97 10.57 -16.18
CA GLY A 226 6.56 11.40 -15.12
C GLY A 226 6.34 12.90 -15.36
N TRP A 227 6.40 13.34 -16.62
CA TRP A 227 6.09 14.72 -16.99
C TRP A 227 4.61 15.07 -16.79
N LEU A 228 3.69 14.22 -17.24
CA LEU A 228 2.26 14.43 -17.07
C LEU A 228 1.85 14.49 -15.59
N THR A 229 2.43 13.62 -14.75
CA THR A 229 2.20 13.65 -13.30
C THR A 229 2.70 14.95 -12.67
N ALA A 230 3.90 15.41 -13.06
CA ALA A 230 4.45 16.67 -12.56
C ALA A 230 3.62 17.89 -13.02
N GLU A 231 3.22 17.91 -14.29
CA GLU A 231 2.36 18.95 -14.86
C GLU A 231 1.01 19.02 -14.12
N GLY A 232 0.36 17.88 -13.87
CA GLY A 232 -0.88 17.81 -13.10
C GLY A 232 -0.73 18.40 -11.70
N GLY A 233 0.33 18.02 -10.97
CA GLY A 233 0.59 18.57 -9.63
C GLY A 233 0.86 20.08 -9.63
N PHE A 234 1.56 20.59 -10.64
CA PHE A 234 1.74 22.05 -10.78
C PHE A 234 0.42 22.76 -11.10
N ASN A 235 -0.43 22.19 -11.95
CA ASN A 235 -1.71 22.76 -12.30
C ASN A 235 -2.64 22.85 -11.08
N GLU A 236 -2.76 21.79 -10.27
CA GLU A 236 -3.56 21.81 -9.04
C GLU A 236 -3.07 22.89 -8.05
N GLN A 237 -1.74 23.02 -7.89
CA GLN A 237 -1.18 24.05 -7.03
C GLN A 237 -1.43 25.47 -7.57
N LEU A 238 -1.33 25.67 -8.88
CA LEU A 238 -1.62 26.96 -9.52
C LEU A 238 -3.10 27.33 -9.42
N GLU A 239 -4.01 26.36 -9.55
CA GLU A 239 -5.45 26.54 -9.34
C GLU A 239 -5.71 26.96 -7.89
N HIS A 240 -5.19 26.24 -6.90
CA HIS A 240 -5.32 26.61 -5.49
C HIS A 240 -4.76 28.01 -5.18
N LEU A 241 -3.62 28.38 -5.76
CA LEU A 241 -3.05 29.71 -5.58
C LEU A 241 -3.91 30.81 -6.22
N THR A 242 -4.49 30.54 -7.39
CA THR A 242 -5.41 31.44 -8.09
C THR A 242 -6.68 31.67 -7.26
N GLU A 243 -7.28 30.60 -6.74
CA GLU A 243 -8.46 30.67 -5.87
C GLU A 243 -8.18 31.52 -4.61
N LEU A 244 -7.02 31.34 -3.97
CA LEU A 244 -6.61 32.12 -2.81
C LEU A 244 -6.40 33.61 -3.14
N ALA A 245 -5.86 33.92 -4.32
CA ALA A 245 -5.68 35.28 -4.78
C ALA A 245 -7.03 35.97 -5.03
N ASP A 246 -7.98 35.27 -5.66
CA ASP A 246 -9.33 35.79 -5.93
C ASP A 246 -10.16 35.96 -4.64
N LEU A 247 -9.99 35.07 -3.67
CA LEU A 247 -10.57 35.23 -2.32
C LEU A 247 -10.02 36.46 -1.59
N ARG A 248 -8.73 36.78 -1.74
CA ARG A 248 -8.14 38.03 -1.19
C ARG A 248 -8.65 39.27 -1.90
N VAL A 249 -8.82 39.23 -3.23
CA VAL A 249 -9.37 40.35 -4.01
C VAL A 249 -10.83 40.62 -3.63
N THR A 250 -11.63 39.57 -3.39
CA THR A 250 -13.02 39.70 -2.94
C THR A 250 -13.14 40.18 -1.49
N TRP A 251 -12.27 39.73 -0.58
CA TRP A 251 -12.19 40.25 0.80
C TRP A 251 -11.78 41.73 0.87
N ASN A 252 -10.83 42.17 0.03
CA ASN A 252 -10.43 43.58 -0.06
C ASN A 252 -11.51 44.48 -0.71
N ARG A 253 -12.50 43.90 -1.39
CA ARG A 253 -13.63 44.64 -1.98
C ARG A 253 -14.86 44.70 -1.06
N SER A 254 -14.95 43.85 -0.04
CA SER A 254 -16.13 43.74 0.84
C SER A 254 -16.02 44.52 2.17
N TRP A 255 -14.93 45.25 2.40
CA TRP A 255 -14.81 46.21 3.51
C TRP A 255 -14.40 47.60 3.02
N PRO A 256 -15.25 48.65 3.15
CA PRO A 256 -14.82 50.02 2.95
C PRO A 256 -14.08 50.49 4.22
N PHE A 257 -12.76 50.66 4.16
CA PHE A 257 -12.08 51.48 5.16
C PHE A 257 -12.68 52.90 5.13
N PRO A 258 -13.14 53.46 6.26
CA PRO A 258 -13.56 54.85 6.30
C PRO A 258 -12.32 55.74 6.18
N ARG A 259 -12.29 56.59 5.14
CA ARG A 259 -11.38 57.74 5.08
C ARG A 259 -11.74 58.70 6.23
N PHE A 260 -11.01 58.66 7.34
CA PHE A 260 -11.10 59.70 8.36
C PHE A 260 -10.16 60.87 8.01
N PHE A 261 -10.81 61.99 7.66
CA PHE A 261 -10.41 63.39 7.81
C PHE A 261 -9.08 63.89 7.21
N GLN A 262 -9.22 64.51 6.04
CA GLN A 262 -8.50 65.70 5.66
C GLN A 262 -9.10 66.89 6.45
N ALA A 263 -8.31 67.56 7.29
CA ALA A 263 -8.71 68.78 7.97
C ALA A 263 -7.72 69.93 7.70
N ARG A 264 -8.21 70.85 6.84
CA ARG A 264 -8.02 72.32 6.80
C ARG A 264 -6.62 72.95 6.76
N SER A 265 -6.39 73.72 5.68
CA SER A 265 -5.65 74.99 5.69
C SER A 265 -6.62 76.17 5.93
N LEU A 266 -6.05 77.33 6.32
CA LEU A 266 -6.63 78.62 6.79
C LEU A 266 -6.59 78.67 8.34
N ILE A 267 -5.69 79.39 9.01
CA ILE A 267 -4.92 80.62 8.72
C ILE A 267 -3.45 80.41 9.08
#